data_AF-L7Y639-F1
#
_entry.id   AF-L7Y639-F1
#
_cell.length_a   1.000
_cell.length_b   1.000
_cell.length_c   1.000
_cell.angle_alpha   90.00
_cell.angle_beta   90.00
_cell.angle_gamma   90.00
#
_symmetry.space_group_name_H-M   'P 1'
#
loop_
_entity.id
_entity.type
_entity.pdbx_description
1 polymer ?
#
loop_
_entity_poly.entity_id
_entity_poly.type
_entity_poly.pdbx_seq_one_letter_code
_entity_poly.pdbx_strand_id
1 'polypeptide(L)'
;MTAADDYINRVLGHLPRGSMREQIAMELRGHIAGRLESGQAVEDVLRQLGDPTVLAESYLSAVPLVSASFWQRGAAKLIDVSVVVLTILLLVGVPTFWIAQRQEWPFLFGFGMLLMILAASFGFGLYTIVAEHWLGFTIGKRALGLRVVQESGAPIGLGQSIVRQLPMFLQIYWIDVLFALFTDKSQRAFELLSKTRVVGDTPAT
;
A
#
# COMPACT_ATOMS: atom_id res chain seq x y z
N MET A 1 -20.87 -0.84 23.81
CA MET A 1 -19.57 -0.19 23.54
C MET A 1 -19.52 1.09 24.35
N THR A 2 -18.46 1.28 25.14
CA THR A 2 -18.28 2.54 25.89
C THR A 2 -17.70 3.63 24.97
N ALA A 3 -17.80 4.90 25.37
CA ALA A 3 -17.18 6.02 24.63
C ALA A 3 -15.65 5.85 24.51
N ALA A 4 -15.02 5.28 25.55
CA ALA A 4 -13.60 4.93 25.54
C ALA A 4 -13.29 3.84 24.50
N ASP A 5 -14.10 2.77 24.42
CA ASP A 5 -13.92 1.70 23.43
C ASP A 5 -14.07 2.23 21.99
N ASP A 6 -15.03 3.13 21.75
CA ASP A 6 -15.20 3.76 20.43
C ASP A 6 -13.98 4.60 20.06
N TYR A 7 -13.48 5.41 21.00
CA TYR A 7 -12.26 6.19 20.79
C TYR A 7 -11.06 5.30 20.46
N ILE A 8 -10.82 4.26 21.26
CA ILE A 8 -9.74 3.30 21.02
C ILE A 8 -9.90 2.68 19.63
N ASN A 9 -11.09 2.21 19.27
CA ASN A 9 -11.32 1.60 17.96
C ASN A 9 -11.04 2.56 16.79
N ARG A 10 -11.35 3.86 16.94
CA ARG A 10 -11.00 4.89 15.95
C ARG A 10 -9.49 5.08 15.84
N VAL A 11 -8.75 5.15 16.95
CA VAL A 11 -7.27 5.21 16.94
C VAL A 11 -6.71 3.97 16.23
N LEU A 12 -7.13 2.78 16.65
CA LEU A 12 -6.66 1.51 16.10
C LEU A 12 -7.03 1.35 14.61
N GLY A 13 -8.11 1.98 14.15
CA GLY A 13 -8.50 2.02 12.74
C GLY A 13 -7.46 2.66 11.82
N HIS A 14 -6.64 3.58 12.36
CA HIS A 14 -5.59 4.28 11.63
C HIS A 14 -4.21 3.62 11.73
N LEU A 15 -4.08 2.58 12.57
CA LEU A 15 -2.83 1.84 12.74
C LEU A 15 -2.74 0.63 11.81
N PRO A 16 -1.54 0.30 11.30
CA PRO A 16 -1.31 -0.90 10.52
C PRO A 16 -1.64 -2.14 11.36
N ARG A 17 -2.12 -3.20 10.70
CA ARG A 17 -2.41 -4.48 11.38
C ARG A 17 -1.09 -5.13 11.82
N GLY A 18 -1.06 -5.69 13.04
CA GLY A 18 0.10 -6.38 13.59
C GLY A 18 0.25 -6.19 15.09
N SER A 19 1.36 -6.68 15.65
CA SER A 19 1.66 -6.65 17.08
C SER A 19 1.74 -5.23 17.66
N MET A 20 2.25 -4.26 16.91
CA MET A 20 2.32 -2.85 17.33
C MET A 20 0.93 -2.29 17.65
N ARG A 21 -0.08 -2.61 16.83
CA ARG A 21 -1.46 -2.17 17.05
C ARG A 21 -2.04 -2.78 18.32
N GLU A 22 -1.71 -4.03 18.62
CA GLU A 22 -2.15 -4.71 19.85
C GLU A 22 -1.47 -4.13 21.09
N GLN A 23 -0.17 -3.81 21.01
CA GLN A 23 0.58 -3.13 22.07
C GLN A 23 -0.02 -1.76 22.37
N ILE A 24 -0.24 -0.93 21.34
CA ILE A 24 -0.85 0.40 21.51
C ILE A 24 -2.28 0.25 22.05
N ALA A 25 -3.05 -0.74 21.61
CA ALA A 25 -4.38 -0.99 22.16
C ALA A 25 -4.34 -1.29 23.67
N MET A 26 -3.39 -2.12 24.11
CA MET A 26 -3.22 -2.48 25.51
C MET A 26 -2.77 -1.28 26.34
N GLU A 27 -1.80 -0.52 25.85
CA GLU A 27 -1.30 0.71 26.49
C GLU A 27 -2.42 1.76 26.63
N LEU A 28 -3.15 2.03 25.55
CA LEU A 28 -4.21 3.04 25.53
C LEU A 28 -5.36 2.67 26.47
N ARG A 29 -5.74 1.39 26.50
CA ARG A 29 -6.73 0.87 27.46
C ARG A 29 -6.25 1.05 28.90
N GLY A 30 -5.00 0.72 29.19
CA GLY A 30 -4.41 0.89 30.52
C GLY A 30 -4.38 2.36 30.95
N HIS A 31 -3.93 3.26 30.09
CA HIS A 31 -3.89 4.70 30.37
C HIS A 31 -5.29 5.30 30.60
N ILE A 32 -6.28 4.90 29.80
CA ILE A 32 -7.65 5.38 29.99
C ILE A 32 -8.24 4.80 31.28
N ALA A 33 -8.13 3.49 31.51
CA ALA A 33 -8.65 2.83 32.71
C ALA A 33 -8.08 3.45 33.99
N GLY A 34 -6.76 3.66 34.07
CA GLY A 34 -6.13 4.27 35.23
C GLY A 34 -6.61 5.70 35.52
N ARG A 35 -6.89 6.50 34.48
CA ARG A 35 -7.46 7.84 34.66
C ARG A 35 -8.91 7.81 35.14
N LEU A 36 -9.71 6.86 34.64
CA LEU A 36 -11.09 6.67 35.10
C LEU A 36 -11.14 6.18 36.56
N GLU A 37 -10.25 5.26 36.95
CA GLU A 37 -10.11 4.80 38.34
C GLU A 37 -9.68 5.93 39.28
N SER A 38 -8.88 6.89 38.79
CA SER A 38 -8.52 8.10 39.55
C SER A 38 -9.66 9.13 39.68
N GLY A 39 -10.85 8.81 39.16
CA GLY A 39 -12.05 9.65 39.27
C GLY A 39 -12.21 10.71 38.18
N GLN A 40 -11.41 10.68 37.11
CA GLN A 40 -11.59 11.60 35.98
C GLN A 40 -12.80 11.18 35.14
N ALA A 41 -13.56 12.17 34.65
CA ALA A 41 -14.64 11.91 33.71
C ALA A 41 -14.10 11.43 32.35
N VAL A 42 -14.80 10.49 31.71
CA VAL A 42 -14.42 9.94 30.40
C VAL A 42 -14.23 11.05 29.37
N GLU A 43 -15.13 12.04 29.35
CA GLU A 43 -15.07 13.16 28.41
C GLU A 43 -13.79 13.99 28.57
N ASP A 44 -13.37 14.27 29.80
CA ASP A 44 -12.13 15.02 30.09
C ASP A 44 -10.89 14.22 29.65
N VAL A 45 -10.88 12.92 29.90
CA VAL A 45 -9.79 12.03 29.46
C VAL A 45 -9.68 12.02 27.95
N LEU A 46 -10.79 11.83 27.24
CA LEU A 46 -10.80 11.80 25.76
C LEU A 46 -10.44 13.16 25.17
N ARG A 47 -10.89 14.26 25.79
CA ARG A 47 -10.53 15.62 25.37
C ARG A 47 -9.03 15.90 25.50
N GLN A 48 -8.39 15.36 26.54
CA GLN A 48 -6.93 15.47 26.73
C GLN A 48 -6.14 14.61 25.73
N LEU A 49 -6.66 13.46 25.33
CA LEU A 49 -6.04 12.62 24.30
C LEU A 49 -6.15 13.22 22.89
N GLY A 50 -7.14 14.10 22.67
CA GLY A 50 -7.30 14.85 21.43
C GLY A 50 -7.88 14.00 20.29
N ASP A 51 -7.60 14.39 19.04
CA ASP A 51 -8.14 13.70 17.88
C ASP A 51 -7.54 12.28 17.71
N PRO A 52 -8.37 11.23 17.52
CA PRO A 52 -7.89 9.85 17.37
C PRO A 52 -6.87 9.64 16.25
N THR A 53 -7.01 10.38 15.14
CA THR A 53 -6.15 10.28 13.96
C THR A 53 -4.78 10.86 14.26
N VAL A 54 -4.75 12.06 14.85
CA VAL A 54 -3.52 12.74 15.25
C VAL A 54 -2.77 11.92 16.30
N LEU A 55 -3.50 11.33 17.25
CA LEU A 55 -2.91 10.42 18.23
C LEU A 55 -2.29 9.19 17.56
N ALA A 56 -2.99 8.54 16.62
CA ALA A 56 -2.43 7.42 15.87
C ALA A 56 -1.16 7.81 15.07
N GLU A 57 -1.16 8.97 14.40
CA GLU A 57 0.00 9.48 13.67
C GLU A 57 1.19 9.80 14.59
N SER A 58 0.92 10.23 15.82
CA SER A 58 1.98 10.45 16.82
C SER A 58 2.72 9.15 17.17
N TYR A 59 1.99 8.04 17.35
CA TYR A 59 2.59 6.72 17.56
C TYR A 59 3.39 6.22 16.36
N LEU A 60 2.91 6.50 15.14
CA LEU A 60 3.57 6.04 13.91
C LEU A 60 4.81 6.86 13.56
N SER A 61 4.76 8.18 13.74
CA SER A 61 5.88 9.09 13.48
C SER A 61 7.05 8.90 14.45
N ALA A 62 6.79 8.35 15.64
CA ALA A 62 7.82 7.95 16.58
C ALA A 62 8.68 6.77 16.07
N VAL A 63 8.17 5.97 15.12
CA VAL A 63 8.91 4.84 14.53
C VAL A 63 9.69 5.34 13.31
N PRO A 64 11.04 5.24 13.31
CA PRO A 64 11.82 5.68 12.16
C PRO A 64 11.50 4.83 10.94
N LEU A 65 11.17 5.51 9.84
CA LEU A 65 10.86 4.87 8.57
C LEU A 65 12.07 4.92 7.64
N VAL A 66 12.65 3.75 7.37
CA VAL A 66 13.75 3.58 6.42
C VAL A 66 13.16 3.53 5.01
N SER A 67 13.51 4.52 4.20
CA SER A 67 13.01 4.60 2.82
C SER A 67 13.70 3.54 1.96
N ALA A 68 12.92 2.85 1.11
CA ALA A 68 13.46 1.86 0.20
C ALA A 68 14.28 2.55 -0.91
N SER A 69 15.45 2.00 -1.22
CA SER A 69 16.30 2.52 -2.29
C SER A 69 15.62 2.40 -3.65
N PHE A 70 16.04 3.25 -4.60
CA PHE A 70 15.59 3.20 -5.99
C PHE A 70 15.70 1.79 -6.60
N TRP A 71 16.81 1.08 -6.36
CA TRP A 71 17.05 -0.24 -6.92
C TRP A 71 16.16 -1.33 -6.32
N GLN A 72 15.90 -1.30 -5.01
CA GLN A 72 14.94 -2.23 -4.38
C GLN A 72 13.54 -2.04 -4.96
N ARG A 73 13.14 -0.79 -5.22
CA ARG A 73 11.85 -0.47 -5.85
C ARG A 73 11.79 -0.95 -7.30
N GLY A 74 12.88 -0.77 -8.05
CA GLY A 74 13.03 -1.30 -9.41
C GLY A 74 12.94 -2.84 -9.44
N ALA A 75 13.67 -3.52 -8.56
CA ALA A 75 13.64 -4.98 -8.44
C ALA A 75 12.25 -5.52 -8.06
N ALA A 76 11.56 -4.88 -7.10
CA ALA A 76 10.18 -5.22 -6.76
C ALA A 76 9.26 -5.12 -7.98
N LYS A 77 9.43 -4.03 -8.78
CA LYS A 77 8.63 -3.82 -9.98
C LYS A 77 8.90 -4.88 -11.06
N LEU A 78 10.15 -5.30 -11.24
CA LEU A 78 10.52 -6.38 -12.15
C LEU A 78 9.86 -7.71 -11.76
N ILE A 79 9.82 -8.01 -10.45
CA ILE A 79 9.13 -9.21 -9.94
C ILE A 79 7.63 -9.11 -10.24
N ASP A 80 6.99 -7.97 -9.93
CA ASP A 80 5.57 -7.76 -10.18
C ASP A 80 5.21 -7.93 -11.68
N VAL A 81 6.02 -7.33 -12.57
CA VAL A 81 5.84 -7.47 -14.02
C VAL A 81 5.98 -8.92 -14.44
N SER A 82 7.00 -9.63 -13.95
CA SER A 82 7.24 -11.03 -14.28
C SER A 82 6.06 -11.91 -13.85
N VAL A 83 5.54 -11.71 -12.63
CA VAL A 83 4.37 -12.43 -12.12
C VAL A 83 3.13 -12.19 -12.99
N VAL A 84 2.86 -10.93 -13.34
CA VAL A 84 1.69 -10.59 -14.16
C VAL A 84 1.82 -11.13 -15.58
N VAL A 85 2.99 -10.99 -16.21
CA VAL A 85 3.26 -11.54 -17.55
C VAL A 85 3.10 -13.06 -17.55
N LEU A 86 3.70 -13.76 -16.58
CA LEU A 86 3.55 -15.23 -16.47
C LEU A 86 2.09 -15.63 -16.25
N THR A 87 1.35 -14.90 -15.42
CA THR A 87 -0.07 -15.17 -15.16
C THR A 87 -0.90 -15.02 -16.44
N ILE A 88 -0.70 -13.93 -17.19
CA ILE A 88 -1.42 -13.69 -18.46
C ILE A 88 -1.02 -14.73 -19.50
N LEU A 89 0.27 -15.05 -19.62
CA LEU A 89 0.77 -16.04 -20.55
C LEU A 89 0.14 -17.41 -20.27
N LEU A 90 0.08 -17.85 -19.02
CA LEU A 90 -0.45 -19.17 -18.66
C LEU A 90 -1.97 -19.24 -18.78
N LEU A 91 -2.69 -18.20 -18.38
CA LEU A 91 -4.16 -18.21 -18.34
C LEU A 91 -4.82 -17.84 -19.67
N VAL A 92 -4.16 -17.04 -20.49
CA VAL A 92 -4.71 -16.53 -21.75
C VAL A 92 -3.83 -16.95 -22.93
N GLY A 93 -2.53 -16.63 -22.87
CA GLY A 93 -1.62 -16.86 -24.00
C GLY A 93 -1.53 -18.32 -24.46
N VAL A 94 -1.24 -19.24 -23.53
CA VAL A 94 -1.08 -20.68 -23.81
C VAL A 94 -2.40 -21.28 -24.31
N PRO A 95 -3.56 -21.07 -23.67
CA PRO A 95 -4.84 -21.54 -24.20
C PRO A 95 -5.16 -20.98 -25.59
N THR A 96 -4.99 -19.66 -25.80
CA THR A 96 -5.23 -19.03 -27.10
C THR A 96 -4.33 -19.63 -28.19
N PHE A 97 -3.04 -19.82 -27.90
CA PHE A 97 -2.09 -20.41 -28.83
C PHE A 97 -2.46 -21.87 -29.17
N TRP A 98 -2.79 -22.67 -28.16
CA TRP A 98 -3.14 -24.08 -28.34
C TRP A 98 -4.43 -24.28 -29.13
N ILE A 99 -5.44 -23.44 -28.91
CA ILE A 99 -6.69 -23.43 -29.71
C ILE A 99 -6.41 -22.99 -31.14
N ALA A 100 -5.65 -21.90 -31.32
CA ALA A 100 -5.33 -21.35 -32.64
C ALA A 100 -4.51 -22.32 -33.50
N GLN A 101 -3.67 -23.18 -32.91
CA GLN A 101 -2.95 -24.21 -33.65
C GLN A 101 -3.88 -25.33 -34.17
N ARG A 102 -5.00 -25.59 -33.49
CA ARG A 102 -5.92 -26.70 -33.80
C ARG A 102 -7.08 -26.32 -34.71
N GLN A 103 -7.41 -25.04 -34.78
CA GLN A 103 -8.57 -24.53 -35.51
C GLN A 103 -8.16 -23.27 -36.29
N GLU A 104 -8.55 -23.16 -37.56
CA GLU A 104 -8.33 -21.95 -38.37
C GLU A 104 -9.34 -20.83 -37.99
N TRP A 105 -9.33 -20.40 -36.73
CA TRP A 105 -10.24 -19.38 -36.21
C TRP A 105 -9.48 -18.06 -35.95
N PRO A 106 -9.14 -17.29 -37.00
CA PRO A 106 -8.33 -16.07 -36.88
C PRO A 106 -8.96 -15.03 -35.96
N PHE A 107 -10.30 -15.01 -35.85
CA PHE A 107 -11.02 -14.14 -34.93
C PHE A 107 -10.70 -14.41 -33.46
N LEU A 108 -10.65 -15.68 -33.03
CA LEU A 108 -10.35 -16.02 -31.62
C LEU A 108 -8.91 -15.66 -31.25
N PHE A 109 -7.97 -15.83 -32.17
CA PHE A 109 -6.59 -15.43 -31.96
C PHE A 109 -6.47 -13.91 -31.76
N GLY A 110 -7.09 -13.12 -32.65
CA GLY A 110 -7.11 -11.66 -32.53
C GLY A 110 -7.77 -11.19 -31.23
N PHE A 111 -8.89 -11.81 -30.85
CA PHE A 111 -9.58 -11.50 -29.59
C PHE A 111 -8.73 -11.85 -28.36
N GLY A 112 -8.08 -13.01 -28.34
CA GLY A 112 -7.18 -13.40 -27.25
C GLY A 112 -5.98 -12.46 -27.11
N MET A 113 -5.40 -12.01 -28.22
CA MET A 113 -4.31 -11.02 -28.21
C MET A 113 -4.77 -9.66 -27.67
N LEU A 114 -5.95 -9.19 -28.07
CA LEU A 114 -6.55 -7.98 -27.50
C LEU A 114 -6.74 -8.10 -25.99
N LEU A 115 -7.30 -9.23 -25.52
CA LEU A 115 -7.48 -9.49 -24.09
C LEU A 115 -6.16 -9.50 -23.32
N MET A 116 -5.10 -10.09 -23.89
CA MET A 116 -3.77 -10.05 -23.27
C MET A 116 -3.23 -8.63 -23.12
N ILE A 117 -3.36 -7.79 -24.15
CA ILE A 117 -2.89 -6.39 -24.12
C ILE A 117 -3.68 -5.59 -23.07
N LEU A 118 -5.00 -5.76 -23.02
CA LEU A 118 -5.86 -5.08 -22.05
C LEU A 118 -5.57 -5.56 -20.62
N ALA A 119 -5.43 -6.87 -20.40
CA ALA A 119 -5.09 -7.44 -19.11
C ALA A 119 -3.70 -6.99 -18.63
N ALA A 120 -2.71 -6.92 -19.53
CA ALA A 120 -1.37 -6.46 -19.17
C ALA A 120 -1.36 -4.96 -18.83
N SER A 121 -2.06 -4.13 -19.60
CA SER A 121 -2.05 -2.67 -19.42
C SER A 121 -2.89 -2.24 -18.23
N PHE A 122 -4.18 -2.60 -18.22
CA PHE A 122 -5.11 -2.18 -17.17
C PHE A 122 -5.06 -3.08 -15.94
N GLY A 123 -4.93 -4.39 -16.14
CA GLY A 123 -4.88 -5.34 -15.05
C GLY A 123 -3.67 -5.13 -14.14
N PHE A 124 -2.51 -4.75 -14.70
CA PHE A 124 -1.33 -4.41 -13.89
C PHE A 124 -1.55 -3.18 -13.00
N GLY A 125 -2.11 -2.11 -13.55
CA GLY A 125 -2.45 -0.91 -12.78
C GLY A 125 -3.46 -1.21 -11.67
N LEU A 126 -4.55 -1.89 -12.01
CA LEU A 126 -5.59 -2.28 -11.06
C LEU A 126 -5.05 -3.20 -9.96
N TYR A 127 -4.25 -4.20 -10.34
CA TYR A 127 -3.53 -5.08 -9.40
C TYR A 127 -2.73 -4.26 -8.38
N THR A 128 -1.91 -3.31 -8.84
CA THR A 128 -1.10 -2.50 -7.93
C THR A 128 -1.96 -1.65 -6.98
N ILE A 129 -3.02 -1.02 -7.50
CA ILE A 129 -3.94 -0.20 -6.68
C ILE A 129 -4.59 -1.05 -5.58
N VAL A 130 -5.15 -2.19 -5.94
CA VAL A 130 -5.88 -3.05 -4.99
C VAL A 130 -4.91 -3.65 -3.96
N ALA A 131 -3.78 -4.19 -4.42
CA ALA A 131 -2.80 -4.82 -3.54
C ALA A 131 -2.23 -3.80 -2.53
N GLU A 132 -1.86 -2.60 -2.99
CA GLU A 132 -1.27 -1.59 -2.12
C GLU A 132 -2.29 -0.95 -1.18
N HIS A 133 -3.56 -0.79 -1.59
CA HIS A 133 -4.60 -0.31 -0.71
C HIS A 133 -4.96 -1.34 0.39
N TRP A 134 -5.07 -2.63 0.07
CA TRP A 134 -5.58 -3.64 1.00
C TRP A 134 -4.49 -4.31 1.83
N LEU A 135 -3.33 -4.55 1.23
CA LEU A 135 -2.22 -5.27 1.85
C LEU A 135 -1.06 -4.34 2.22
N GLY A 136 -1.00 -3.14 1.64
CA GLY A 136 0.15 -2.24 1.79
C GLY A 136 1.35 -2.65 0.93
N PHE A 137 1.27 -3.74 0.16
CA PHE A 137 2.37 -4.22 -0.68
C PHE A 137 1.85 -5.00 -1.89
N THR A 138 2.67 -5.04 -2.95
CA THR A 138 2.54 -5.97 -4.06
C THR A 138 3.35 -7.25 -3.79
N ILE A 139 3.28 -8.24 -4.68
CA ILE A 139 3.98 -9.52 -4.52
C ILE A 139 5.49 -9.30 -4.54
N GLY A 140 6.00 -8.51 -5.50
CA GLY A 140 7.41 -8.16 -5.61
C GLY A 140 7.89 -7.32 -4.44
N LYS A 141 7.06 -6.40 -3.93
CA LYS A 141 7.39 -5.63 -2.73
C LYS A 141 7.47 -6.52 -1.50
N ARG A 142 6.50 -7.43 -1.31
CA ARG A 142 6.53 -8.40 -0.21
C ARG A 142 7.76 -9.29 -0.26
N ALA A 143 8.15 -9.75 -1.45
CA ALA A 143 9.34 -10.58 -1.64
C ALA A 143 10.64 -9.87 -1.21
N LEU A 144 10.67 -8.55 -1.28
CA LEU A 144 11.80 -7.72 -0.87
C LEU A 144 11.62 -7.06 0.51
N GLY A 145 10.58 -7.44 1.28
CA GLY A 145 10.29 -6.84 2.58
C GLY A 145 9.98 -5.35 2.50
N LEU A 146 9.26 -4.93 1.47
CA LEU A 146 8.87 -3.54 1.24
C LEU A 146 7.37 -3.35 1.45
N ARG A 147 7.00 -2.19 1.98
CA ARG A 147 5.61 -1.76 2.14
C ARG A 147 5.41 -0.31 1.74
N VAL A 148 4.18 0.02 1.37
CA VAL A 148 3.73 1.36 0.99
C VAL A 148 2.93 1.94 2.14
N VAL A 149 3.36 3.09 2.62
CA VAL A 149 2.76 3.80 3.75
C VAL A 149 2.62 5.28 3.42
N GLN A 150 1.81 5.99 4.20
CA GLN A 150 1.79 7.45 4.21
C GLN A 150 3.10 8.00 4.78
N GLU A 151 3.33 9.31 4.67
CA GLU A 151 4.50 9.93 5.31
C GLU A 151 4.54 9.70 6.82
N SER A 152 3.38 9.68 7.49
CA SER A 152 3.23 9.35 8.91
C SER A 152 3.52 7.88 9.23
N GLY A 153 3.51 6.98 8.24
CA GLY A 153 3.59 5.53 8.44
C GLY A 153 2.24 4.81 8.49
N ALA A 154 1.14 5.56 8.41
CA ALA A 154 -0.20 4.98 8.35
C ALA A 154 -0.43 4.20 7.04
N PRO A 155 -1.38 3.24 7.02
CA PRO A 155 -1.82 2.59 5.79
C PRO A 155 -2.33 3.62 4.78
N ILE A 156 -2.09 3.38 3.49
CA ILE A 156 -2.56 4.30 2.43
C ILE A 156 -4.05 4.14 2.16
N GLY A 157 -4.73 5.25 1.87
CA GLY A 157 -6.11 5.24 1.40
C GLY A 157 -6.23 4.84 -0.07
N LEU A 158 -7.45 4.49 -0.50
CA LEU A 158 -7.74 4.14 -1.91
C LEU A 158 -7.38 5.28 -2.87
N GLY A 159 -7.77 6.51 -2.54
CA GLY A 159 -7.45 7.70 -3.36
C GLY A 159 -5.95 7.92 -3.51
N GLN A 160 -5.17 7.77 -2.43
CA GLN A 160 -3.71 7.86 -2.48
C GLN A 160 -3.11 6.76 -3.37
N SER A 161 -3.64 5.53 -3.28
CA SER A 161 -3.18 4.43 -4.13
C SER A 161 -3.49 4.67 -5.60
N ILE A 162 -4.65 5.24 -5.94
CA ILE A 162 -5.01 5.59 -7.32
C ILE A 162 -4.09 6.70 -7.84
N VAL A 163 -3.96 7.81 -7.09
CA VAL A 163 -3.17 8.98 -7.50
C VAL A 163 -1.73 8.58 -7.79
N ARG A 164 -1.12 7.75 -6.92
CA ARG A 164 0.26 7.27 -7.10
C ARG A 164 0.47 6.39 -8.35
N GLN A 165 -0.59 5.80 -8.90
CA GLN A 165 -0.56 4.96 -10.09
C GLN A 165 -0.99 5.70 -11.38
N LEU A 166 -1.54 6.91 -11.29
CA LEU A 166 -1.94 7.71 -12.46
C LEU A 166 -0.86 7.84 -13.56
N PRO A 167 0.45 7.97 -13.25
CA PRO A 167 1.48 8.07 -14.29
C PRO A 167 1.50 6.90 -15.27
N MET A 168 1.09 5.71 -14.83
CA MET A 168 0.98 4.53 -15.69
C MET A 168 -0.14 4.68 -16.72
N PHE A 169 -1.31 5.15 -16.30
CA PHE A 169 -2.46 5.35 -17.17
C PHE A 169 -2.29 6.55 -18.12
N LEU A 170 -1.54 7.56 -17.66
CA LEU A 170 -1.23 8.77 -18.44
C LEU A 170 0.00 8.60 -19.35
N GLN A 171 0.64 7.42 -19.36
CA GLN A 171 1.86 7.13 -20.14
C GLN A 171 3.07 8.05 -19.83
N ILE A 172 3.07 8.70 -18.67
CA ILE A 172 4.14 9.59 -18.18
C ILE A 172 4.97 8.93 -17.06
N TYR A 173 4.91 7.61 -16.92
CA TYR A 173 5.56 6.87 -15.86
C TYR A 173 7.08 7.11 -15.78
N TRP A 174 7.75 7.27 -16.92
CA TRP A 174 9.19 7.53 -16.98
C TRP A 174 9.55 8.90 -16.38
N ILE A 175 8.72 9.93 -16.59
CA ILE A 175 8.88 11.25 -15.97
C ILE A 175 8.70 11.13 -14.45
N ASP A 176 7.65 10.43 -14.02
CA ASP A 176 7.36 10.21 -12.60
C ASP A 176 8.52 9.50 -11.85
N VAL A 177 9.11 8.48 -12.48
CA VAL A 177 10.25 7.73 -11.93
C VAL A 177 11.52 8.58 -11.85
N LEU A 178 11.74 9.50 -12.78
CA LEU A 178 12.95 10.34 -12.81
C LEU A 178 13.10 11.18 -11.54
N PHE A 179 11.99 11.64 -10.95
CA PHE A 179 11.99 12.38 -9.68
C PHE A 179 12.56 11.57 -8.51
N ALA A 180 12.50 10.24 -8.55
CA ALA A 180 13.07 9.39 -7.51
C ALA A 180 14.61 9.46 -7.44
N LEU A 181 15.27 9.97 -8.47
CA LEU A 181 16.72 10.20 -8.47
C LEU A 181 17.12 11.52 -7.77
N PHE A 182 16.16 12.44 -7.61
CA PHE A 182 16.40 13.79 -7.09
C PHE A 182 15.79 14.02 -5.70
N THR A 183 15.27 12.98 -5.05
CA THR A 183 14.62 13.07 -3.75
C THR A 183 15.34 12.22 -2.72
N ASP A 184 15.51 12.75 -1.51
CA ASP A 184 16.26 12.09 -0.42
C ASP A 184 15.68 10.72 -0.04
N LYS A 185 14.36 10.58 -0.15
CA LYS A 185 13.61 9.34 0.17
C LYS A 185 13.37 8.46 -1.07
N SER A 186 14.01 8.80 -2.20
CA SER A 186 13.76 8.19 -3.51
C SER A 186 12.28 8.13 -3.87
N GLN A 187 11.50 9.18 -3.58
CA GLN A 187 10.07 9.26 -3.91
C GLN A 187 9.86 9.73 -5.35
N ARG A 188 8.87 9.12 -6.02
CA ARG A 188 8.41 9.56 -7.34
C ARG A 188 7.56 10.84 -7.24
N ALA A 189 7.36 11.55 -8.34
CA ALA A 189 6.57 12.79 -8.36
C ALA A 189 5.15 12.60 -7.78
N PHE A 190 4.46 11.53 -8.20
CA PHE A 190 3.11 11.23 -7.73
C PHE A 190 3.07 10.59 -6.33
N GLU A 191 4.22 10.15 -5.82
CA GLU A 191 4.36 9.74 -4.41
C GLU A 191 4.44 10.96 -3.50
N LEU A 192 5.16 12.01 -3.91
CA LEU A 192 5.14 13.31 -3.25
C LEU A 192 3.72 13.89 -3.26
N LEU A 193 3.04 13.87 -4.43
CA LEU A 193 1.67 14.36 -4.56
C LEU A 193 0.67 13.62 -3.67
N SER A 194 0.81 12.30 -3.56
CA SER A 194 -0.08 11.46 -2.74
C SER A 194 0.32 11.40 -1.26
N LYS A 195 1.44 12.05 -0.86
CA LYS A 195 2.04 11.98 0.48
C LYS A 195 2.28 10.53 0.93
N THR A 196 2.85 9.74 0.02
CA THR A 196 3.16 8.33 0.27
C THR A 196 4.63 8.04 0.04
N ARG A 197 5.13 6.97 0.67
CA ARG A 197 6.49 6.49 0.49
C ARG A 197 6.57 4.97 0.58
N VAL A 198 7.62 4.41 0.00
CA VAL A 198 7.95 2.99 0.11
C VAL A 198 9.03 2.83 1.16
N VAL A 199 8.78 1.96 2.14
CA VAL A 199 9.69 1.72 3.27
C VAL A 199 10.05 0.25 3.35
N GLY A 200 11.23 -0.05 3.89
CA GLY A 200 11.63 -1.41 4.22
C GLY A 200 11.05 -1.86 5.56
N ASP A 201 10.78 -3.15 5.69
CA ASP A 201 10.36 -3.80 6.95
C ASP A 201 11.54 -4.03 7.91
N THR A 202 12.78 -3.89 7.44
CA THR A 202 13.97 -4.12 8.26
C THR A 202 14.25 -2.86 9.10
N PRO A 203 14.39 -2.97 10.44
CA PRO A 203 14.89 -1.87 11.25
C PRO A 203 16.28 -1.48 10.73
N ALA A 204 16.57 -0.18 10.69
CA ALA A 204 17.89 0.32 10.31
C ALA A 204 18.97 -0.42 11.12
N THR A 205 19.78 -1.23 10.43
CA THR A 205 21.02 -1.79 10.96
C THR A 205 22.10 -0.73 11.02
#